data_AF-A0A1I6UV10-F1
#
_entry.id   AF-A0A1I6UV10-F1
#
_cell.length_a   1.000
_cell.length_b   1.000
_cell.length_c   1.000
_cell.angle_alpha   90.00
_cell.angle_beta   90.00
_cell.angle_gamma   90.00
#
_symmetry.space_group_name_H-M   'P 1'
#
loop_
_entity.id
_entity.type
_entity.pdbx_description
1 polymer ?
#
loop_
_entity_poly.entity_id
_entity_poly.type
_entity_poly.pdbx_seq_one_letter_code
_entity_poly.pdbx_strand_id
1 'polypeptide(L)'
;MKTLYIIGNGFDIHHKLDTRYQSFANYLAENNSEVYDLLLNYYGLPDITNPELTDEEYALWSRFELALADLDYVEVLENNSDLIACPGAEDFRDRDWHSYQIEMELIIKDLTTTLISEFNSFILVVEYENIPDDTLIELEDDSHFFNFNYTETLQKSYGIPEEQIIYIHNRADADNCNLILGHGTDPANFEEKEEEPPQGLSEEEFYEWREQKADEYDYSYESAKQEILSYYTKAFKNTASIIENNIAFFANLMEVEKVIVLGHSISEVDLKYFEILKAKLNENVFWNVSYYSELEKQAHKQTLLQLGINDNNIVQIKITDLKKQS
;
A
#
# COMPACT_ATOMS: atom_id res chain seq x y z
N MET A 1 -13.40 16.10 -22.17
CA MET A 1 -13.04 14.72 -21.79
C MET A 1 -14.28 13.93 -21.39
N LYS A 2 -14.74 13.03 -22.26
CA LYS A 2 -15.94 12.19 -22.02
C LYS A 2 -15.59 10.80 -21.45
N THR A 3 -14.32 10.44 -21.48
CA THR A 3 -13.84 9.13 -21.04
C THR A 3 -12.89 9.28 -19.86
N LEU A 4 -13.07 8.44 -18.85
CA LEU A 4 -12.17 8.29 -17.72
C LEU A 4 -11.50 6.92 -17.79
N TYR A 5 -10.18 6.90 -17.93
CA TYR A 5 -9.38 5.70 -17.75
C TYR A 5 -8.96 5.56 -16.30
N ILE A 6 -9.13 4.37 -15.73
CA ILE A 6 -8.59 3.98 -14.43
C ILE A 6 -7.50 2.94 -14.70
N ILE A 7 -6.26 3.27 -14.39
CA ILE A 7 -5.09 2.46 -14.74
C ILE A 7 -4.52 1.83 -13.47
N GLY A 8 -4.32 0.51 -13.48
CA GLY A 8 -3.65 -0.24 -12.42
C GLY A 8 -2.52 -1.12 -12.95
N ASN A 9 -1.83 -1.83 -12.05
CA ASN A 9 -0.52 -2.44 -12.37
C ASN A 9 -0.60 -3.51 -13.48
N GLY A 10 -1.76 -4.16 -13.65
CA GLY A 10 -2.01 -5.07 -14.76
C GLY A 10 -1.87 -4.42 -16.14
N PHE A 11 -1.96 -3.08 -16.24
CA PHE A 11 -1.68 -2.33 -17.47
C PHE A 11 -0.19 -2.42 -17.78
N ASP A 12 0.69 -2.07 -16.85
CA ASP A 12 2.15 -2.15 -17.04
C ASP A 12 2.59 -3.58 -17.36
N ILE A 13 2.04 -4.56 -16.62
CA ILE A 13 2.29 -5.99 -16.86
C ILE A 13 1.84 -6.43 -18.26
N HIS A 14 0.71 -5.91 -18.76
CA HIS A 14 0.25 -6.17 -20.13
C HIS A 14 1.29 -5.69 -21.16
N HIS A 15 1.88 -4.52 -20.92
CA HIS A 15 2.96 -3.93 -21.73
C HIS A 15 4.35 -4.56 -21.50
N LYS A 16 4.42 -5.66 -20.73
CA LYS A 16 5.65 -6.39 -20.39
C LYS A 16 6.63 -5.60 -19.53
N LEU A 17 6.16 -4.57 -18.84
CA LEU A 17 6.94 -3.90 -17.81
C LEU A 17 6.97 -4.75 -16.55
N ASP A 18 8.15 -4.89 -15.96
CA ASP A 18 8.35 -5.73 -14.77
C ASP A 18 8.13 -4.93 -13.49
N THR A 19 6.85 -4.65 -13.20
CA THR A 19 6.41 -3.80 -12.09
C THR A 19 5.67 -4.58 -11.02
N ARG A 20 5.85 -5.90 -10.98
CA ARG A 20 5.19 -6.78 -10.00
C ARG A 20 5.85 -6.64 -8.63
N TYR A 21 5.05 -6.77 -7.57
CA TYR A 21 5.59 -6.83 -6.21
C TYR A 21 6.53 -8.03 -5.99
N GLN A 22 6.35 -9.14 -6.72
CA GLN A 22 7.33 -10.24 -6.72
C GLN A 22 8.69 -9.82 -7.28
N SER A 23 8.71 -9.01 -8.33
CA SER A 23 9.94 -8.52 -8.92
C SER A 23 10.60 -7.48 -8.01
N PHE A 24 9.79 -6.67 -7.32
CA PHE A 24 10.28 -5.81 -6.25
C PHE A 24 10.90 -6.62 -5.08
N ALA A 25 10.31 -7.75 -4.69
CA ALA A 25 10.89 -8.63 -3.68
C ALA A 25 12.27 -9.18 -4.09
N ASN A 26 12.41 -9.62 -5.36
CA ASN A 26 13.72 -10.01 -5.90
C ASN A 26 14.71 -8.83 -5.88
N TYR A 27 14.27 -7.63 -6.28
CA TYR A 27 15.08 -6.43 -6.22
C TYR A 27 15.58 -6.13 -4.80
N LEU A 28 14.70 -6.21 -3.78
CA LEU A 28 15.09 -6.02 -2.39
C LEU A 28 16.09 -7.07 -1.92
N ALA A 29 15.86 -8.35 -2.24
CA ALA A 29 16.79 -9.42 -1.88
C ALA A 29 18.21 -9.19 -2.44
N GLU A 30 18.33 -8.57 -3.62
CA GLU A 30 19.62 -8.27 -4.25
C GLU A 30 20.25 -6.94 -3.79
N ASN A 31 19.45 -5.91 -3.51
CA ASN A 31 19.94 -4.53 -3.31
C ASN A 31 19.87 -4.06 -1.85
N ASN A 32 18.95 -4.60 -1.05
CA ASN A 32 18.73 -4.20 0.34
C ASN A 32 18.19 -5.39 1.17
N SER A 33 19.09 -6.30 1.54
CA SER A 33 18.74 -7.50 2.30
C SER A 33 18.20 -7.18 3.70
N GLU A 34 18.60 -6.05 4.30
CA GLU A 34 18.11 -5.63 5.62
C GLU A 34 16.60 -5.38 5.58
N VAL A 35 16.12 -4.54 4.65
CA VAL A 35 14.67 -4.31 4.47
C VAL A 35 13.97 -5.59 4.05
N TYR A 36 14.59 -6.39 3.19
CA TYR A 36 14.02 -7.66 2.75
C TYR A 36 13.77 -8.62 3.92
N ASP A 37 14.75 -8.81 4.80
CA ASP A 37 14.66 -9.69 5.97
C ASP A 37 13.60 -9.20 6.96
N LEU A 38 13.46 -7.89 7.15
CA LEU A 38 12.37 -7.32 7.97
C LEU A 38 10.99 -7.70 7.43
N LEU A 39 10.80 -7.65 6.10
CA LEU A 39 9.55 -8.03 5.45
C LEU A 39 9.24 -9.52 5.63
N LEU A 40 10.24 -10.38 5.55
CA LEU A 40 10.07 -11.82 5.77
C LEU A 40 9.72 -12.15 7.22
N ASN A 41 10.47 -11.57 8.16
CA ASN A 41 10.37 -11.91 9.57
C ASN A 41 9.11 -11.34 10.24
N TYR A 42 8.66 -10.15 9.81
CA TYR A 42 7.65 -9.40 10.57
C TYR A 42 6.32 -9.17 9.84
N TYR A 43 6.21 -9.54 8.55
CA TYR A 43 4.96 -9.43 7.80
C TYR A 43 4.45 -10.77 7.26
N GLY A 44 5.15 -11.87 7.55
CA GLY A 44 4.80 -13.20 7.05
C GLY A 44 4.88 -13.32 5.54
N LEU A 45 5.65 -12.45 4.87
CA LEU A 45 5.91 -12.56 3.44
C LEU A 45 6.90 -13.71 3.19
N PRO A 46 6.69 -14.52 2.14
CA PRO A 46 7.56 -15.65 1.88
C PRO A 46 8.88 -15.24 1.23
N ASP A 47 9.93 -16.00 1.54
CA ASP A 47 11.23 -15.87 0.89
C ASP A 47 11.14 -16.31 -0.58
N ILE A 48 11.25 -15.34 -1.49
CA ILE A 48 11.16 -15.53 -2.94
C ILE A 48 12.40 -16.21 -3.51
N THR A 49 13.52 -16.19 -2.78
CA THR A 49 14.77 -16.81 -3.16
C THR A 49 14.79 -18.31 -2.84
N ASN A 50 13.84 -18.79 -2.05
CA ASN A 50 13.70 -20.19 -1.71
C ASN A 50 13.29 -21.02 -2.93
N PRO A 51 14.12 -21.99 -3.39
CA PRO A 51 13.80 -22.80 -4.56
C PRO A 51 12.63 -23.77 -4.35
N GLU A 52 12.22 -24.01 -3.11
CA GLU A 52 11.08 -24.87 -2.76
C GLU A 52 9.76 -24.10 -2.61
N LEU A 53 9.77 -22.78 -2.89
CA LEU A 53 8.59 -21.94 -2.74
C LEU A 53 7.46 -22.39 -3.67
N THR A 54 6.27 -22.53 -3.12
CA THR A 54 5.08 -22.90 -3.89
C THR A 54 4.51 -21.70 -4.65
N ASP A 55 3.76 -21.97 -5.73
CA ASP A 55 3.06 -20.92 -6.48
C ASP A 55 2.07 -20.12 -5.62
N GLU A 56 1.46 -20.78 -4.60
CA GLU A 56 0.54 -20.15 -3.66
C GLU A 56 1.25 -19.15 -2.74
N GLU A 57 2.42 -19.53 -2.21
CA GLU A 57 3.24 -18.65 -1.40
C GLU A 57 3.80 -17.50 -2.26
N TYR A 58 4.33 -17.79 -3.45
CA TYR A 58 4.78 -16.77 -4.40
C TYR A 58 3.70 -15.72 -4.73
N ALA A 59 2.43 -16.14 -4.75
CA ALA A 59 1.30 -15.24 -4.97
C ALA A 59 1.01 -14.29 -3.79
N LEU A 60 1.46 -14.57 -2.56
CA LEU A 60 1.21 -13.72 -1.38
C LEU A 60 1.78 -12.31 -1.55
N TRP A 61 2.92 -12.17 -2.23
CA TRP A 61 3.51 -10.88 -2.58
C TRP A 61 2.59 -9.99 -3.43
N SER A 62 1.61 -10.54 -4.16
CA SER A 62 0.61 -9.73 -4.86
C SER A 62 -0.30 -8.93 -3.91
N ARG A 63 -0.34 -9.29 -2.62
CA ARG A 63 -1.08 -8.62 -1.56
C ARG A 63 -0.18 -7.74 -0.68
N PHE A 64 0.98 -7.33 -1.18
CA PHE A 64 1.99 -6.59 -0.43
C PHE A 64 1.43 -5.41 0.38
N GLU A 65 0.64 -4.52 -0.23
CA GLU A 65 0.05 -3.37 0.47
C GLU A 65 -0.92 -3.76 1.60
N LEU A 66 -1.58 -4.90 1.47
CA LEU A 66 -2.42 -5.42 2.56
C LEU A 66 -1.54 -5.98 3.68
N ALA A 67 -0.48 -6.71 3.33
CA ALA A 67 0.46 -7.25 4.31
C ALA A 67 1.08 -6.13 5.16
N LEU A 68 1.35 -4.95 4.60
CA LEU A 68 1.89 -3.80 5.35
C LEU A 68 1.03 -3.36 6.56
N ALA A 69 -0.24 -3.79 6.65
CA ALA A 69 -1.10 -3.55 7.82
C ALA A 69 -0.83 -4.51 8.99
N ASP A 70 -0.19 -5.65 8.72
CA ASP A 70 -0.11 -6.80 9.61
C ASP A 70 1.31 -6.96 10.20
N LEU A 71 1.99 -5.84 10.49
CA LEU A 71 3.29 -5.86 11.16
C LEU A 71 3.16 -6.61 12.51
N ASP A 72 3.93 -7.68 12.68
CA ASP A 72 4.05 -8.40 13.95
C ASP A 72 4.99 -7.65 14.90
N TYR A 73 4.49 -6.54 15.45
CA TYR A 73 5.26 -5.70 16.35
C TYR A 73 5.66 -6.44 17.65
N VAL A 74 4.94 -7.50 18.02
CA VAL A 74 5.27 -8.31 19.20
C VAL A 74 6.54 -9.10 18.92
N GLU A 75 6.60 -9.79 17.79
CA GLU A 75 7.81 -10.50 17.34
C GLU A 75 9.00 -9.55 17.14
N VAL A 76 8.77 -8.33 16.63
CA VAL A 76 9.82 -7.28 16.54
C VAL A 76 10.39 -6.97 17.92
N LEU A 77 9.53 -6.74 18.92
CA LEU A 77 9.95 -6.45 20.28
C LEU A 77 10.68 -7.66 20.90
N GLU A 78 10.11 -8.86 20.80
CA GLU A 78 10.73 -10.07 21.37
C GLU A 78 12.15 -10.32 20.82
N ASN A 79 12.34 -10.17 19.51
CA ASN A 79 13.63 -10.37 18.85
C ASN A 79 14.69 -9.31 19.21
N ASN A 80 14.29 -8.17 19.78
CA ASN A 80 15.18 -7.08 20.19
C ASN A 80 15.17 -6.85 21.72
N SER A 81 14.63 -7.82 22.48
CA SER A 81 14.45 -7.72 23.93
C SER A 81 15.77 -7.73 24.72
N ASP A 82 16.90 -8.09 24.09
CA ASP A 82 18.23 -7.97 24.68
C ASP A 82 18.68 -6.51 24.87
N LEU A 83 18.01 -5.56 24.21
CA LEU A 83 18.24 -4.12 24.37
C LEU A 83 17.50 -3.50 25.56
N ILE A 84 16.67 -4.27 26.28
CA ILE A 84 15.98 -3.79 27.49
C ILE A 84 17.00 -3.32 28.52
N ALA A 85 16.80 -2.11 29.03
CA ALA A 85 17.66 -1.50 30.02
C ALA A 85 17.78 -2.38 31.28
N CYS A 86 19.01 -2.63 31.73
CA CYS A 86 19.27 -3.36 32.97
C CYS A 86 20.02 -2.47 33.99
N PRO A 87 19.31 -1.69 34.82
CA PRO A 87 19.92 -0.80 35.81
C PRO A 87 20.83 -1.48 36.84
N GLY A 88 20.70 -2.80 36.99
CA GLY A 88 21.52 -3.61 37.88
C GLY A 88 22.86 -4.06 37.30
N ALA A 89 23.13 -3.83 36.01
CA ALA A 89 24.38 -4.20 35.35
C ALA A 89 25.55 -3.29 35.77
N GLU A 90 26.77 -3.84 35.87
CA GLU A 90 27.96 -3.10 36.32
C GLU A 90 28.38 -1.98 35.34
N ASP A 91 28.06 -2.13 34.06
CA ASP A 91 28.41 -1.21 32.98
C ASP A 91 27.25 -0.32 32.51
N PHE A 92 26.11 -0.37 33.20
CA PHE A 92 24.90 0.41 32.91
C PHE A 92 25.15 1.92 32.89
N ARG A 93 24.52 2.60 31.93
CA ARG A 93 24.56 4.06 31.73
C ARG A 93 23.17 4.58 31.42
N ASP A 94 22.94 5.87 31.72
CA ASP A 94 21.66 6.53 31.46
C ASP A 94 21.18 6.41 30.00
N ARG A 95 22.10 6.32 29.03
CA ARG A 95 21.76 6.14 27.62
C ARG A 95 21.11 4.79 27.31
N ASP A 96 21.36 3.78 28.15
CA ASP A 96 20.90 2.41 27.92
C ASP A 96 19.37 2.30 28.09
N TRP A 97 18.76 3.24 28.81
CA TRP A 97 17.30 3.44 28.87
C TRP A 97 16.65 3.67 27.50
N HIS A 98 17.41 4.15 26.51
CA HIS A 98 16.89 4.52 25.19
C HIS A 98 17.35 3.58 24.08
N SER A 99 18.25 2.62 24.35
CA SER A 99 18.80 1.74 23.31
C SER A 99 17.71 0.99 22.55
N TYR A 100 16.75 0.44 23.29
CA TYR A 100 15.67 -0.33 22.70
C TYR A 100 14.73 0.53 21.84
N GLN A 101 14.37 1.72 22.31
CA GLN A 101 13.58 2.68 21.51
C GLN A 101 14.33 3.07 20.23
N ILE A 102 15.63 3.38 20.33
CA ILE A 102 16.44 3.77 19.16
C ILE A 102 16.44 2.66 18.10
N GLU A 103 16.50 1.40 18.51
CA GLU A 103 16.40 0.28 17.57
C GLU A 103 15.03 0.25 16.86
N MET A 104 13.94 0.47 17.59
CA MET A 104 12.61 0.58 16.99
C MET A 104 12.52 1.76 16.00
N GLU A 105 13.14 2.90 16.30
CA GLU A 105 13.22 4.04 15.38
C GLU A 105 13.92 3.67 14.06
N LEU A 106 14.99 2.87 14.14
CA LEU A 106 15.74 2.39 12.96
C LEU A 106 14.90 1.40 12.13
N ILE A 107 14.29 0.40 12.77
CA ILE A 107 13.42 -0.57 12.11
C ILE A 107 12.26 0.14 11.41
N ILE A 108 11.60 1.11 12.06
CA ILE A 108 10.52 1.88 11.46
C ILE A 108 11.02 2.69 10.28
N LYS A 109 12.18 3.33 10.41
CA LYS A 109 12.78 4.09 9.30
C LYS A 109 12.98 3.18 8.09
N ASP A 110 13.43 1.94 8.30
CA ASP A 110 13.64 0.99 7.22
C ASP A 110 12.34 0.50 6.60
N LEU A 111 11.34 0.18 7.43
CA LEU A 111 10.00 -0.24 6.99
C LEU A 111 9.16 0.88 6.37
N THR A 112 9.58 2.14 6.49
CA THR A 112 8.85 3.30 5.93
C THR A 112 9.69 4.01 4.88
N THR A 113 10.69 4.77 5.30
CA THR A 113 11.46 5.66 4.44
C THR A 113 12.37 4.89 3.49
N THR A 114 13.13 3.91 4.02
CA THR A 114 14.05 3.11 3.20
C THR A 114 13.26 2.26 2.21
N LEU A 115 12.23 1.55 2.66
CA LEU A 115 11.35 0.74 1.81
C LEU A 115 10.74 1.55 0.65
N ILE A 116 10.20 2.74 0.92
CA ILE A 116 9.64 3.61 -0.12
C ILE A 116 10.72 4.08 -1.10
N SER A 117 11.92 4.42 -0.61
CA SER A 117 13.06 4.82 -1.44
C SER A 117 13.54 3.67 -2.35
N GLU A 118 13.58 2.44 -1.83
CA GLU A 118 13.91 1.25 -2.62
C GLU A 118 12.85 0.98 -3.69
N PHE A 119 11.57 1.10 -3.33
CA PHE A 119 10.48 0.95 -4.29
C PHE A 119 10.54 2.02 -5.40
N ASN A 120 10.83 3.27 -5.05
CA ASN A 120 11.04 4.34 -6.02
C ASN A 120 12.20 4.00 -6.98
N SER A 121 13.33 3.53 -6.43
CA SER A 121 14.49 3.13 -7.23
C SER A 121 14.18 1.97 -8.16
N PHE A 122 13.42 0.97 -7.69
CA PHE A 122 12.93 -0.14 -8.49
C PHE A 122 12.03 0.31 -9.66
N ILE A 123 11.14 1.28 -9.45
CA ILE A 123 10.28 1.78 -10.54
C ILE A 123 11.08 2.65 -11.52
N LEU A 124 12.08 3.41 -11.07
CA LEU A 124 12.90 4.27 -11.93
C LEU A 124 13.75 3.49 -12.95
N VAL A 125 14.06 2.22 -12.70
CA VAL A 125 14.83 1.38 -13.64
C VAL A 125 13.97 0.74 -14.74
N VAL A 126 12.65 0.96 -14.73
CA VAL A 126 11.75 0.42 -15.76
C VAL A 126 12.06 1.07 -17.12
N GLU A 127 12.35 0.22 -18.12
CA GLU A 127 12.61 0.64 -19.51
C GLU A 127 11.33 0.61 -20.35
N TYR A 128 11.11 1.67 -21.14
CA TYR A 128 9.89 1.82 -21.96
C TYR A 128 10.15 1.61 -23.45
N GLU A 129 11.41 1.62 -23.90
CA GLU A 129 11.80 1.55 -25.32
C GLU A 129 11.46 0.22 -25.99
N ASN A 130 11.28 -0.84 -25.20
CA ASN A 130 11.11 -2.21 -25.68
C ASN A 130 9.67 -2.75 -25.53
N ILE A 131 8.68 -1.88 -25.28
CA ILE A 131 7.28 -2.30 -25.20
C ILE A 131 6.83 -2.85 -26.56
N PRO A 132 6.35 -4.10 -26.64
CA PRO A 132 5.93 -4.69 -27.91
C PRO A 132 4.70 -4.00 -28.50
N ASP A 133 4.73 -3.69 -29.80
CA ASP A 133 3.61 -3.03 -30.50
C ASP A 133 2.28 -3.78 -30.37
N ASP A 134 2.31 -5.12 -30.24
CA ASP A 134 1.10 -5.95 -30.12
C ASP A 134 0.47 -5.95 -28.72
N THR A 135 1.12 -5.28 -27.76
CA THR A 135 0.60 -5.00 -26.41
C THR A 135 0.04 -3.59 -26.27
N LEU A 136 0.24 -2.72 -27.26
CA LEU A 136 -0.32 -1.37 -27.22
C LEU A 136 -1.83 -1.43 -27.40
N ILE A 137 -2.53 -0.56 -26.67
CA ILE A 137 -3.99 -0.45 -26.66
C ILE A 137 -4.37 0.89 -27.31
N GLU A 138 -5.51 0.95 -28.00
CA GLU A 138 -6.02 2.23 -28.49
C GLU A 138 -6.61 3.06 -27.34
N LEU A 139 -6.02 4.23 -27.08
CA LEU A 139 -6.50 5.19 -26.08
C LEU A 139 -7.17 6.37 -26.78
N GLU A 140 -8.17 6.96 -26.13
CA GLU A 140 -8.91 8.10 -26.69
C GLU A 140 -8.24 9.43 -26.31
N ASP A 141 -7.98 10.30 -27.29
CA ASP A 141 -7.21 11.54 -27.12
C ASP A 141 -7.80 12.58 -26.13
N ASP A 142 -9.13 12.61 -25.94
CA ASP A 142 -9.83 13.52 -25.02
C ASP A 142 -10.34 12.77 -23.78
N SER A 143 -9.39 12.28 -22.97
CA SER A 143 -9.69 11.46 -21.79
C SER A 143 -8.96 11.91 -20.54
N HIS A 144 -9.60 11.68 -19.39
CA HIS A 144 -8.96 11.75 -18.09
C HIS A 144 -8.30 10.41 -17.76
N PHE A 145 -7.10 10.45 -17.16
CA PHE A 145 -6.41 9.26 -16.68
C PHE A 145 -6.24 9.32 -15.17
N PHE A 146 -6.80 8.35 -14.47
CA PHE A 146 -6.67 8.15 -13.04
C PHE A 146 -5.76 6.95 -12.81
N ASN A 147 -4.50 7.23 -12.51
CA ASN A 147 -3.43 6.25 -12.53
C ASN A 147 -3.01 5.86 -11.11
N PHE A 148 -3.09 4.56 -10.81
CA PHE A 148 -2.59 3.95 -9.59
C PHE A 148 -1.16 3.45 -9.74
N ASN A 149 -0.63 3.39 -10.96
CA ASN A 149 0.75 2.99 -11.18
C ASN A 149 1.71 4.13 -10.88
N TYR A 150 2.92 3.75 -10.49
CA TYR A 150 4.01 4.67 -10.20
C TYR A 150 4.86 5.00 -11.44
N THR A 151 4.59 4.34 -12.57
CA THR A 151 5.33 4.43 -13.84
C THR A 151 4.83 5.55 -14.76
N GLU A 152 5.66 5.90 -15.74
CA GLU A 152 5.35 6.88 -16.79
C GLU A 152 4.86 6.21 -18.09
N THR A 153 4.26 5.01 -18.00
CA THR A 153 3.85 4.22 -19.19
C THR A 153 2.95 5.02 -20.14
N LEU A 154 2.02 5.82 -19.59
CA LEU A 154 1.11 6.68 -20.37
C LEU A 154 1.87 7.81 -21.09
N GLN A 155 2.80 8.51 -20.43
CA GLN A 155 3.57 9.56 -21.09
C GLN A 155 4.55 8.98 -22.12
N LYS A 156 5.33 7.96 -21.74
CA LYS A 156 6.45 7.45 -22.55
C LYS A 156 5.99 6.62 -23.74
N SER A 157 4.97 5.80 -23.56
CA SER A 157 4.52 4.84 -24.59
C SER A 157 3.35 5.37 -25.41
N TYR A 158 2.51 6.22 -24.80
CA TYR A 158 1.29 6.74 -25.44
C TYR A 158 1.34 8.24 -25.75
N GLY A 159 2.35 8.98 -25.24
CA GLY A 159 2.45 10.42 -25.46
C GLY A 159 1.37 11.23 -24.78
N ILE A 160 0.70 10.67 -23.76
CA ILE A 160 -0.35 11.37 -23.02
C ILE A 160 0.29 12.51 -22.19
N PRO A 161 -0.20 13.75 -22.31
CA PRO A 161 0.30 14.87 -21.51
C PRO A 161 0.04 14.64 -20.02
N GLU A 162 1.00 15.03 -19.17
CA GLU A 162 0.91 14.87 -17.72
C GLU A 162 -0.31 15.56 -17.13
N GLU A 163 -0.76 16.68 -17.71
CA GLU A 163 -1.92 17.43 -17.25
C GLU A 163 -3.25 16.65 -17.36
N GLN A 164 -3.26 15.55 -18.13
CA GLN A 164 -4.40 14.65 -18.27
C GLN A 164 -4.35 13.48 -17.27
N ILE A 165 -3.24 13.32 -16.55
CA ILE A 165 -2.97 12.17 -15.68
C ILE A 165 -2.96 12.62 -14.23
N ILE A 166 -3.81 11.99 -13.42
CA ILE A 166 -3.76 12.08 -11.97
C ILE A 166 -3.11 10.81 -11.43
N TYR A 167 -1.90 10.98 -10.91
CA TYR A 167 -1.19 9.95 -10.15
C TYR A 167 -1.68 9.97 -8.71
N ILE A 168 -2.65 9.11 -8.38
CA ILE A 168 -3.29 9.18 -7.07
C ILE A 168 -2.35 8.80 -5.92
N HIS A 169 -1.33 7.98 -6.21
CA HIS A 169 -0.28 7.58 -5.27
C HIS A 169 1.09 8.21 -5.57
N ASN A 170 1.09 9.29 -6.38
CA ASN A 170 2.28 9.89 -7.00
C ASN A 170 3.04 8.92 -7.93
N ARG A 171 3.94 9.46 -8.75
CA ARG A 171 4.82 8.65 -9.62
C ARG A 171 6.23 8.62 -9.06
N ALA A 172 7.00 7.62 -9.49
CA ALA A 172 8.41 7.55 -9.15
C ALA A 172 9.16 8.75 -9.72
N ASP A 173 10.05 9.31 -8.90
CA ASP A 173 10.78 10.54 -9.20
C ASP A 173 12.20 10.46 -8.63
N ALA A 174 13.19 10.82 -9.44
CA ALA A 174 14.60 10.76 -9.06
C ALA A 174 15.03 11.91 -8.15
N ASP A 175 14.36 13.06 -8.24
CA ASP A 175 14.71 14.29 -7.52
C ASP A 175 13.88 14.44 -6.23
N ASN A 176 12.65 13.93 -6.20
CA ASN A 176 11.71 14.13 -5.10
C ASN A 176 10.77 12.93 -4.87
N CYS A 177 11.30 11.87 -4.25
CA CYS A 177 10.53 10.67 -3.89
C CYS A 177 9.46 10.98 -2.83
N ASN A 178 8.19 11.08 -3.26
CA ASN A 178 7.03 11.24 -2.39
C ASN A 178 5.95 10.19 -2.70
N LEU A 179 6.36 8.96 -2.99
CA LEU A 179 5.42 7.88 -3.26
C LEU A 179 4.49 7.65 -2.07
N ILE A 180 3.23 7.38 -2.38
CA ILE A 180 2.24 7.02 -1.38
C ILE A 180 2.10 5.50 -1.41
N LEU A 181 2.92 4.83 -0.61
CA LEU A 181 2.92 3.38 -0.43
C LEU A 181 2.80 3.08 1.07
N GLY A 182 1.85 2.21 1.44
CA GLY A 182 1.55 1.93 2.85
C GLY A 182 0.19 1.26 3.03
N HIS A 183 -0.21 1.05 4.29
CA HIS A 183 -1.46 0.35 4.61
C HIS A 183 -2.67 1.28 4.71
N GLY A 184 -3.86 0.75 4.41
CA GLY A 184 -5.13 1.49 4.46
C GLY A 184 -5.87 1.45 5.81
N THR A 185 -5.33 0.74 6.81
CA THR A 185 -5.97 0.56 8.13
C THR A 185 -5.83 1.81 8.99
N ASP A 186 -6.94 2.25 9.60
CA ASP A 186 -6.97 3.43 10.48
C ASP A 186 -6.04 3.23 11.69
N PRO A 187 -5.10 4.16 11.97
CA PRO A 187 -4.21 4.09 13.13
C PRO A 187 -4.96 3.95 14.46
N ALA A 188 -6.18 4.49 14.57
CA ALA A 188 -6.99 4.37 15.79
C ALA A 188 -7.35 2.92 16.15
N ASN A 189 -7.25 1.98 15.20
CA ASN A 189 -7.45 0.55 15.47
C ASN A 189 -6.28 -0.08 16.24
N PHE A 190 -5.12 0.58 16.28
CA PHE A 190 -3.90 0.12 16.93
C PHE A 190 -3.58 0.91 18.20
N GLU A 191 -4.41 1.89 18.58
CA GLU A 191 -4.29 2.58 19.86
C GLU A 191 -4.60 1.61 21.00
N GLU A 192 -3.59 1.30 21.81
CA GLU A 192 -3.80 0.60 23.05
C GLU A 192 -4.51 1.52 24.05
N LYS A 193 -5.59 1.00 24.64
CA LYS A 193 -6.24 1.68 25.75
C LYS A 193 -5.44 1.42 27.00
N GLU A 194 -5.02 2.49 27.67
CA GLU A 194 -4.49 2.38 29.02
C GLU A 194 -5.48 1.62 29.90
N GLU A 195 -4.99 0.65 30.66
CA GLU A 195 -5.84 -0.08 31.59
C GLU A 195 -6.35 0.87 32.66
N GLU A 196 -7.67 1.09 32.68
CA GLU A 196 -8.31 1.86 33.72
C GLU A 196 -8.44 1.05 35.03
N PRO A 197 -8.30 1.70 36.19
CA PRO A 197 -8.53 1.06 37.48
C PRO A 197 -9.97 0.52 37.55
N PRO A 198 -10.17 -0.69 38.12
CA PRO A 198 -11.51 -1.25 38.33
C PRO A 198 -12.49 -0.26 39.01
N GLN A 199 -13.74 -0.24 38.57
CA GLN A 199 -14.75 0.66 39.16
C GLN A 199 -15.15 0.19 40.56
N GLY A 200 -15.24 1.13 41.50
CA GLY A 200 -15.72 0.87 42.86
C GLY A 200 -14.65 0.42 43.86
N LEU A 201 -13.37 0.54 43.51
CA LEU A 201 -12.26 0.33 44.45
C LEU A 201 -12.32 1.31 45.61
N SER A 202 -12.02 0.82 46.81
CA SER A 202 -11.66 1.67 47.95
C SER A 202 -10.33 2.39 47.71
N GLU A 203 -10.02 3.40 48.54
CA GLU A 203 -8.75 4.12 48.45
C GLU A 203 -7.53 3.20 48.61
N GLU A 204 -7.63 2.16 49.46
CA GLU A 204 -6.57 1.18 49.69
C GLU A 204 -6.37 0.26 48.48
N GLU A 205 -7.45 -0.31 47.93
CA GLU A 205 -7.37 -1.18 46.74
C GLU A 205 -6.92 -0.41 45.49
N PHE A 206 -7.26 0.88 45.38
CA PHE A 206 -6.76 1.75 44.32
C PHE A 206 -5.25 1.99 44.45
N TYR A 207 -4.74 2.16 45.68
CA TYR A 207 -3.31 2.29 45.93
C TYR A 207 -2.55 1.00 45.58
N GLU A 208 -3.07 -0.16 45.99
CA GLU A 208 -2.48 -1.46 45.66
C GLU A 208 -2.42 -1.71 44.16
N TRP A 209 -3.50 -1.40 43.43
CA TRP A 209 -3.52 -1.50 41.96
C TRP A 209 -2.47 -0.60 41.31
N ARG A 210 -2.30 0.64 41.81
CA ARG A 210 -1.31 1.60 41.31
C ARG A 210 0.13 1.13 41.54
N GLU A 211 0.43 0.58 42.70
CA GLU A 211 1.75 0.02 43.00
C GLU A 211 2.04 -1.20 42.12
N GLN A 212 1.08 -2.13 41.99
CA GLN A 212 1.23 -3.29 41.11
C GLN A 212 1.52 -2.86 39.66
N LYS A 213 0.79 -1.85 39.16
CA LYS A 213 1.03 -1.31 37.82
C LYS A 213 2.38 -0.63 37.66
N ALA A 214 2.87 0.03 38.72
CA ALA A 214 4.20 0.61 38.71
C ALA A 214 5.30 -0.47 38.71
N ASP A 215 5.08 -1.59 39.40
CA ASP A 215 6.01 -2.72 39.43
C ASP A 215 6.05 -3.50 38.09
N GLU A 216 4.93 -3.54 37.36
CA GLU A 216 4.83 -4.13 36.01
C GLU A 216 5.42 -3.22 34.92
N TYR A 217 5.60 -1.93 35.19
CA TYR A 217 6.02 -0.93 34.20
C TYR A 217 7.54 -0.93 33.99
N ASP A 218 7.98 -1.28 32.78
CA ASP A 218 9.36 -1.09 32.33
C ASP A 218 9.42 0.07 31.34
N TYR A 219 10.06 1.17 31.74
CA TYR A 219 10.19 2.38 30.91
C TYR A 219 10.86 2.10 29.55
N SER A 220 11.90 1.26 29.53
CA SER A 220 12.64 0.94 28.30
C SER A 220 11.76 0.16 27.33
N TYR A 221 11.00 -0.81 27.85
CA TYR A 221 10.07 -1.60 27.05
C TYR A 221 8.91 -0.76 26.54
N GLU A 222 8.26 0.02 27.41
CA GLU A 222 7.09 0.83 27.05
C GLU A 222 7.44 1.93 26.05
N SER A 223 8.63 2.54 26.17
CA SER A 223 9.10 3.53 25.20
C SER A 223 9.37 2.90 23.82
N ALA A 224 9.97 1.71 23.78
CA ALA A 224 10.18 0.96 22.53
C ALA A 224 8.86 0.53 21.90
N LYS A 225 7.91 0.04 22.72
CA LYS A 225 6.57 -0.34 22.29
C LYS A 225 5.81 0.83 21.67
N GLN A 226 5.81 2.00 22.33
CA GLN A 226 5.18 3.20 21.79
C GLN A 226 5.81 3.62 20.46
N GLU A 227 7.14 3.51 20.34
CA GLU A 227 7.82 3.83 19.10
C GLU A 227 7.41 2.86 17.99
N ILE A 228 7.49 1.54 18.18
CA ILE A 228 7.12 0.57 17.12
C ILE A 228 5.65 0.71 16.70
N LEU A 229 4.73 0.98 17.63
CA LEU A 229 3.33 1.24 17.31
C LEU A 229 3.14 2.52 16.47
N SER A 230 4.08 3.48 16.52
CA SER A 230 4.05 4.67 15.65
C SER A 230 4.19 4.32 14.16
N TYR A 231 4.68 3.12 13.84
CA TYR A 231 4.67 2.57 12.47
C TYR A 231 3.29 2.71 11.82
N TYR A 232 2.22 2.34 12.53
CA TYR A 232 0.87 2.35 11.97
C TYR A 232 0.37 3.74 11.60
N THR A 233 0.97 4.80 12.17
CA THR A 233 0.68 6.18 11.76
C THR A 233 1.61 6.62 10.62
N LYS A 234 2.90 6.26 10.69
CA LYS A 234 3.92 6.66 9.70
C LYS A 234 3.72 5.97 8.34
N ALA A 235 3.29 4.72 8.33
CA ALA A 235 2.99 3.92 7.13
C ALA A 235 1.52 4.04 6.68
N PHE A 236 0.72 4.88 7.33
CA PHE A 236 -0.70 5.01 7.01
C PHE A 236 -0.92 5.75 5.69
N LYS A 237 -1.50 5.03 4.72
CA LYS A 237 -2.05 5.61 3.50
C LYS A 237 -3.39 6.27 3.81
N ASN A 238 -3.36 7.56 4.15
CA ASN A 238 -4.58 8.32 4.42
C ASN A 238 -5.37 8.61 3.13
N THR A 239 -6.11 7.61 2.67
CA THR A 239 -6.97 7.68 1.47
C THR A 239 -7.95 8.85 1.51
N ALA A 240 -8.47 9.22 2.69
CA ALA A 240 -9.38 10.35 2.81
C ALA A 240 -8.68 11.69 2.49
N SER A 241 -7.50 11.93 3.04
CA SER A 241 -6.70 13.12 2.73
C SER A 241 -6.21 13.13 1.28
N ILE A 242 -5.86 11.97 0.71
CA ILE A 242 -5.47 11.85 -0.69
C ILE A 242 -6.63 12.25 -1.62
N ILE A 243 -7.85 11.79 -1.32
CA ILE A 243 -9.06 12.18 -2.06
C ILE A 243 -9.32 13.68 -1.94
N GLU A 244 -9.19 14.24 -0.73
CA GLU A 244 -9.40 15.68 -0.48
C GLU A 244 -8.41 16.55 -1.26
N ASN A 245 -7.12 16.18 -1.27
CA ASN A 245 -6.09 16.86 -2.03
C ASN A 245 -6.35 16.85 -3.55
N ASN A 246 -7.11 15.85 -4.03
CA ASN A 246 -7.48 15.69 -5.44
C ASN A 246 -8.94 16.07 -5.73
N ILE A 247 -9.62 16.81 -4.85
CA ILE A 247 -11.05 17.08 -4.99
C ILE A 247 -11.42 17.85 -6.28
N ALA A 248 -10.51 18.68 -6.78
CA ALA A 248 -10.68 19.40 -8.04
C ALA A 248 -10.83 18.44 -9.23
N PHE A 249 -10.07 17.34 -9.25
CA PHE A 249 -10.21 16.30 -10.26
C PHE A 249 -11.58 15.62 -10.16
N PHE A 250 -11.96 15.16 -8.97
CA PHE A 250 -13.24 14.47 -8.77
C PHE A 250 -14.47 15.36 -9.07
N ALA A 251 -14.35 16.67 -8.89
CA ALA A 251 -15.40 17.63 -9.24
C ALA A 251 -15.61 17.77 -10.75
N ASN A 252 -14.60 17.47 -11.57
CA ASN A 252 -14.62 17.63 -13.02
C ASN A 252 -15.07 16.37 -13.78
N LEU A 253 -15.66 15.38 -13.09
CA LEU A 253 -16.08 14.11 -13.70
C LEU A 253 -17.54 14.09 -14.19
N MET A 254 -18.28 15.20 -14.06
CA MET A 254 -19.71 15.28 -14.40
C MET A 254 -20.02 15.06 -15.89
N GLU A 255 -19.06 15.35 -16.78
CA GLU A 255 -19.22 15.18 -18.24
C GLU A 255 -18.75 13.80 -18.74
N VAL A 256 -18.24 12.95 -17.84
CA VAL A 256 -17.81 11.60 -18.19
C VAL A 256 -19.04 10.75 -18.53
N GLU A 257 -18.98 10.09 -19.67
CA GLU A 257 -20.01 9.18 -20.20
C GLU A 257 -19.55 7.72 -20.13
N LYS A 258 -18.23 7.49 -20.06
CA LYS A 258 -17.62 6.15 -20.09
C LYS A 258 -16.41 6.07 -19.14
N VAL A 259 -16.36 5.01 -18.36
CA VAL A 259 -15.19 4.60 -17.57
C VAL A 259 -14.55 3.37 -18.20
N ILE A 260 -13.23 3.35 -18.30
CA ILE A 260 -12.46 2.22 -18.78
C ILE A 260 -11.42 1.86 -17.72
N VAL A 261 -11.53 0.68 -17.11
CA VAL A 261 -10.63 0.19 -16.08
C VAL A 261 -9.63 -0.78 -16.70
N LEU A 262 -8.35 -0.40 -16.74
CA LEU A 262 -7.28 -1.19 -17.36
C LEU A 262 -6.31 -1.72 -16.29
N GLY A 263 -6.27 -3.03 -16.10
CA GLY A 263 -5.29 -3.72 -15.25
C GLY A 263 -5.39 -3.41 -13.75
N HIS A 264 -6.53 -2.89 -13.29
CA HIS A 264 -6.75 -2.58 -11.88
C HIS A 264 -7.46 -3.76 -11.19
N SER A 265 -7.02 -4.11 -9.97
CA SER A 265 -7.56 -5.26 -9.20
C SER A 265 -8.91 -5.00 -8.53
N ILE A 266 -9.29 -3.72 -8.41
CA ILE A 266 -10.52 -3.25 -7.72
C ILE A 266 -10.60 -3.86 -6.31
N SER A 267 -9.45 -3.88 -5.63
CA SER A 267 -9.28 -4.51 -4.34
C SER A 267 -9.86 -3.65 -3.21
N GLU A 268 -9.98 -4.24 -2.02
CA GLU A 268 -10.50 -3.57 -0.83
C GLU A 268 -9.72 -2.30 -0.46
N VAL A 269 -8.40 -2.29 -0.68
CA VAL A 269 -7.55 -1.13 -0.35
C VAL A 269 -7.88 0.10 -1.19
N ASP A 270 -8.46 -0.08 -2.38
CA ASP A 270 -8.78 1.00 -3.33
C ASP A 270 -10.29 1.33 -3.39
N LEU A 271 -11.14 0.57 -2.69
CA LEU A 271 -12.59 0.70 -2.76
C LEU A 271 -13.09 2.12 -2.51
N LYS A 272 -12.48 2.83 -1.55
CA LYS A 272 -12.83 4.21 -1.21
C LYS A 272 -12.69 5.16 -2.42
N TYR A 273 -11.73 4.93 -3.32
CA TYR A 273 -11.62 5.72 -4.55
C TYR A 273 -12.79 5.44 -5.50
N PHE A 274 -13.17 4.17 -5.67
CA PHE A 274 -14.31 3.78 -6.51
C PHE A 274 -15.64 4.28 -5.96
N GLU A 275 -15.83 4.31 -4.65
CA GLU A 275 -17.01 4.90 -4.00
C GLU A 275 -17.16 6.38 -4.35
N ILE A 276 -16.07 7.16 -4.26
CA ILE A 276 -16.08 8.58 -4.63
C ILE A 276 -16.28 8.78 -6.13
N LEU A 277 -15.62 7.98 -6.97
CA LEU A 277 -15.83 8.02 -8.41
C LEU A 277 -17.31 7.78 -8.76
N LYS A 278 -17.91 6.71 -8.21
CA LYS A 278 -19.33 6.41 -8.41
C LYS A 278 -20.23 7.55 -7.92
N ALA A 279 -19.89 8.20 -6.82
CA ALA A 279 -20.68 9.30 -6.26
C ALA A 279 -20.62 10.58 -7.12
N LYS A 280 -19.54 10.77 -7.89
CA LYS A 280 -19.32 11.97 -8.74
C LYS A 280 -19.72 11.75 -10.20
N LEU A 281 -19.71 10.50 -10.67
CA LEU A 281 -20.13 10.14 -12.02
C LEU A 281 -21.66 10.10 -12.14
N ASN A 282 -22.17 10.30 -13.36
CA ASN A 282 -23.59 10.12 -13.65
C ASN A 282 -24.00 8.63 -13.55
N GLU A 283 -25.26 8.36 -13.21
CA GLU A 283 -25.78 6.98 -13.06
C GLU A 283 -25.75 6.16 -14.36
N ASN A 284 -25.75 6.83 -15.52
CA ASN A 284 -25.79 6.21 -16.85
C ASN A 284 -24.41 5.95 -17.46
N VAL A 285 -23.33 6.15 -16.70
CA VAL A 285 -21.96 5.93 -17.19
C VAL A 285 -21.74 4.45 -17.45
N PHE A 286 -21.16 4.12 -18.61
CA PHE A 286 -20.78 2.76 -18.97
C PHE A 286 -19.38 2.43 -18.43
N TRP A 287 -19.24 1.30 -17.76
CA TRP A 287 -17.99 0.80 -17.19
C TRP A 287 -17.46 -0.37 -18.03
N ASN A 288 -16.34 -0.15 -18.72
CA ASN A 288 -15.60 -1.21 -19.41
C ASN A 288 -14.44 -1.65 -18.54
N VAL A 289 -14.51 -2.84 -18.00
CA VAL A 289 -13.57 -3.30 -16.97
C VAL A 289 -12.76 -4.45 -17.54
N SER A 290 -11.45 -4.23 -17.63
CA SER A 290 -10.54 -5.28 -18.05
C SER A 290 -10.38 -6.34 -16.95
N TYR A 291 -10.06 -7.56 -17.34
CA TYR A 291 -9.70 -8.65 -16.43
C TYR A 291 -8.64 -9.54 -17.07
N TYR A 292 -7.84 -10.22 -16.24
CA TYR A 292 -6.86 -11.21 -16.70
C TYR A 292 -7.40 -12.64 -16.56
N SER A 293 -8.01 -12.98 -15.42
CA SER A 293 -8.55 -14.32 -15.13
C SER A 293 -10.09 -14.33 -15.00
N GLU A 294 -10.72 -15.49 -15.20
CA GLU A 294 -12.19 -15.60 -15.02
C GLU A 294 -12.62 -15.49 -13.54
N LEU A 295 -11.73 -15.80 -12.59
CA LEU A 295 -11.97 -15.56 -11.16
C LEU A 295 -12.02 -14.05 -10.87
N GLU A 296 -11.03 -13.31 -11.36
CA GLU A 296 -10.96 -11.86 -11.26
C GLU A 296 -12.16 -11.18 -11.93
N LYS A 297 -12.58 -11.68 -13.10
CA LYS A 297 -13.81 -11.21 -13.76
C LYS A 297 -15.04 -11.30 -12.84
N GLN A 298 -15.24 -12.43 -12.16
CA GLN A 298 -16.36 -12.58 -11.24
C GLN A 298 -16.24 -11.64 -10.03
N ALA A 299 -15.04 -11.53 -9.46
CA ALA A 299 -14.75 -10.64 -8.34
C ALA A 299 -15.01 -9.17 -8.70
N HIS A 300 -14.42 -8.66 -9.81
CA HIS A 300 -14.65 -7.30 -10.29
C HIS A 300 -16.13 -7.01 -10.48
N LYS A 301 -16.87 -7.93 -11.12
CA LYS A 301 -18.31 -7.75 -11.34
C LYS A 301 -19.07 -7.66 -10.02
N GLN A 302 -18.78 -8.54 -9.06
CA GLN A 302 -19.41 -8.51 -7.75
C GLN A 302 -19.14 -7.21 -7.01
N THR A 303 -17.89 -6.75 -6.99
CA THR A 303 -17.48 -5.50 -6.33
C THR A 303 -18.19 -4.28 -6.93
N LEU A 304 -18.26 -4.19 -8.27
CA LEU A 304 -18.93 -3.07 -8.95
C LEU A 304 -20.45 -3.06 -8.69
N LEU A 305 -21.08 -4.23 -8.64
CA LEU A 305 -22.50 -4.34 -8.26
C LEU A 305 -22.74 -3.92 -6.81
N GLN A 306 -21.84 -4.28 -5.89
CA GLN A 306 -21.90 -3.86 -4.48
C GLN A 306 -21.75 -2.34 -4.32
N LEU A 307 -20.93 -1.70 -5.16
CA LEU A 307 -20.82 -0.24 -5.27
C LEU A 307 -22.08 0.44 -5.84
N GLY A 308 -23.06 -0.34 -6.30
CA GLY A 308 -24.32 0.16 -6.84
C GLY A 308 -24.27 0.52 -8.34
N ILE A 309 -23.28 0.02 -9.08
CA ILE A 309 -23.23 0.18 -10.54
C ILE A 309 -24.22 -0.82 -11.17
N ASN A 310 -25.04 -0.34 -12.10
CA ASN A 310 -26.03 -1.17 -12.77
C ASN A 310 -25.36 -2.24 -13.66
N ASP A 311 -25.80 -3.49 -13.55
CA ASP A 311 -25.27 -4.61 -14.35
C ASP A 311 -25.30 -4.33 -15.86
N ASN A 312 -26.35 -3.65 -16.35
CA ASN A 312 -26.48 -3.29 -17.77
C ASN A 312 -25.44 -2.28 -18.25
N ASN A 313 -24.80 -1.57 -17.31
CA ASN A 313 -23.76 -0.59 -17.61
C ASN A 313 -22.35 -1.18 -17.44
N ILE A 314 -22.22 -2.45 -17.06
CA ILE A 314 -20.92 -3.12 -16.88
C ILE A 314 -20.63 -4.02 -18.07
N VAL A 315 -19.52 -3.74 -18.73
CA VAL A 315 -18.95 -4.59 -19.79
C VAL A 315 -17.58 -5.04 -19.32
N GLN A 316 -17.30 -6.34 -19.47
CA GLN A 316 -16.01 -6.91 -19.09
C GLN A 316 -15.26 -7.42 -20.31
N ILE A 317 -13.98 -7.08 -20.40
CA ILE A 317 -13.14 -7.39 -21.56
C ILE A 317 -11.85 -8.03 -21.06
N LYS A 318 -11.38 -9.10 -21.71
CA LYS A 318 -10.10 -9.67 -21.31
C LYS A 318 -8.98 -8.73 -21.76
N ILE A 319 -8.04 -8.40 -20.88
CA ILE A 319 -6.99 -7.41 -21.20
C ILE A 319 -6.13 -7.82 -22.40
N THR A 320 -5.93 -9.13 -22.61
CA THR A 320 -5.20 -9.69 -23.76
C THR A 320 -5.90 -9.52 -25.11
N ASP A 321 -7.19 -9.19 -25.09
CA ASP A 321 -8.00 -9.01 -26.29
C ASP A 321 -8.03 -7.53 -26.72
N LEU A 322 -7.53 -6.62 -25.88
CA LEU A 322 -7.31 -5.22 -26.21
C LEU A 322 -6.05 -5.10 -27.06
N LYS A 323 -6.19 -4.59 -28.28
CA LYS A 323 -5.07 -4.32 -29.19
C LYS A 323 -5.34 -3.03 -29.94
N LYS A 324 -4.29 -2.26 -30.19
CA LYS A 324 -4.32 -1.11 -31.09
C LYS A 324 -4.68 -1.60 -32.49
N GLN A 325 -5.76 -1.07 -33.06
CA GLN A 325 -6.12 -1.40 -34.44
C GLN A 325 -5.04 -0.81 -35.37
N SER A 326 -4.50 -1.64 -36.26
CA SER A 326 -3.42 -1.27 -37.18
C SER A 326 -3.85 -0.30 -38.28
#